data_AF-A0A2D7J0D0-F1
#
_entry.id   AF-A0A2D7J0D0-F1
#
_cell.length_a   1.000
_cell.length_b   1.000
_cell.length_c   1.000
_cell.angle_alpha   90.00
_cell.angle_beta   90.00
_cell.angle_gamma   90.00
#
_symmetry.space_group_name_H-M   'P 1'
#
loop_
_entity.id
_entity.type
_entity.pdbx_description
1 polymer ?
#
loop_
_entity_poly.entity_id
_entity_poly.type
_entity_poly.pdbx_seq_one_letter_code
_entity_poly.pdbx_strand_id
1 'polypeptide(L)'
;MSVNPSVLDQFVSAIVYRANIQNIADLGNPSTALHAGIVVGLICATAGIIWYFKGRTWAFVYVALIPALNWSFGNVPNITLIQPNTMFEHGVLVNPLTMVTGLVFVLRDFVQREIGHKVLAVMALAIAWSFYYSWPVIAIASGIAFAISETADWMIYTFTKYRLSTRILLSSALAAPIDTTVFLYGADLAKVMAGIAEPGSEFHAANWVVFVIGKMVGAVLVSWMIRMREDRGEVDPKAL
;
A
#
# COMPACT_ATOMS: atom_id res chain seq x y z
N MET A 1 2.80 4.84 -38.27
CA MET A 1 1.72 5.39 -37.42
C MET A 1 1.71 4.57 -36.14
N SER A 2 2.06 5.16 -34.99
CA SER A 2 1.93 4.48 -33.70
C SER A 2 0.45 4.30 -33.41
N VAL A 3 -0.06 3.10 -33.62
CA VAL A 3 -1.42 2.73 -33.22
C VAL A 3 -1.46 2.87 -31.70
N ASN A 4 -2.31 3.75 -31.18
CA ASN A 4 -2.51 3.83 -29.74
C ASN A 4 -3.00 2.46 -29.26
N PRO A 5 -2.34 1.85 -28.26
CA PRO A 5 -2.71 0.53 -27.77
C PRO A 5 -4.16 0.56 -27.27
N SER A 6 -4.93 -0.47 -27.60
CA SER A 6 -6.32 -0.59 -27.16
C SER A 6 -6.39 -0.66 -25.63
N VAL A 7 -7.56 -0.40 -25.05
CA VAL A 7 -7.76 -0.52 -23.59
C VAL A 7 -7.39 -1.92 -23.08
N LEU A 8 -7.62 -2.95 -23.90
CA LEU A 8 -7.27 -4.33 -23.56
C LEU A 8 -5.75 -4.55 -23.60
N ASP A 9 -5.05 -3.98 -24.59
CA ASP A 9 -3.58 -4.02 -24.66
C ASP A 9 -2.95 -3.34 -23.43
N GLN A 10 -3.47 -2.17 -23.04
CA GLN A 10 -2.99 -1.44 -21.87
C GLN A 10 -3.22 -2.22 -20.57
N PHE A 11 -4.38 -2.88 -20.44
CA PHE A 11 -4.69 -3.70 -19.27
C PHE A 11 -3.81 -4.95 -19.17
N VAL A 12 -3.59 -5.66 -20.29
CA VAL A 12 -2.72 -6.83 -20.35
C VAL A 12 -1.26 -6.43 -20.10
N SER A 13 -0.81 -5.32 -20.68
CA SER A 13 0.51 -4.75 -20.43
C SER A 13 0.70 -4.38 -18.96
N ALA A 14 -0.31 -3.78 -18.32
CA ALA A 14 -0.26 -3.43 -16.90
C ALA A 14 -0.15 -4.66 -15.98
N ILE A 15 -0.87 -5.76 -16.29
CA ILE A 15 -0.77 -7.01 -15.53
C ILE A 15 0.58 -7.69 -15.76
N VAL A 16 1.06 -7.69 -17.00
CA VAL A 16 2.32 -8.32 -17.39
C VAL A 16 3.40 -7.23 -17.49
N TYR A 17 3.49 -6.38 -16.47
CA TYR A 17 4.26 -5.11 -16.38
C TYR A 17 5.69 -5.12 -16.95
N ARG A 18 6.36 -6.29 -16.98
CA ARG A 18 7.73 -6.45 -17.51
C ARG A 18 7.82 -7.04 -18.91
N ALA A 19 6.70 -7.44 -19.51
CA ALA A 19 6.66 -7.77 -20.92
C ALA A 19 6.35 -6.50 -21.69
N ASN A 20 7.18 -6.18 -22.68
CA ASN A 20 7.02 -5.02 -23.54
C ASN A 20 5.87 -5.27 -24.56
N ILE A 21 4.66 -5.53 -24.05
CA ILE A 21 3.46 -5.84 -24.82
C ILE A 21 2.90 -4.51 -25.31
N GLN A 22 3.09 -4.24 -26.60
CA GLN A 22 2.49 -3.10 -27.28
C GLN A 22 1.19 -3.51 -28.00
N ASN A 23 1.03 -4.81 -28.30
CA ASN A 23 -0.16 -5.38 -28.90
C ASN A 23 -0.37 -6.82 -28.37
N ILE A 24 -1.62 -7.27 -28.21
CA ILE A 24 -1.95 -8.68 -27.91
C ILE A 24 -1.24 -9.67 -28.86
N ALA A 25 -0.94 -9.26 -30.09
CA ALA A 25 -0.14 -10.05 -31.03
C ALA A 25 1.26 -10.42 -30.49
N ASP A 26 1.83 -9.65 -29.57
CA ASP A 26 3.12 -9.91 -28.93
C ASP A 26 3.10 -11.14 -27.99
N LEU A 27 1.90 -11.59 -27.59
CA LEU A 27 1.70 -12.88 -26.91
C LEU A 27 1.94 -14.08 -27.86
N GLY A 28 2.11 -13.86 -29.15
CA GLY A 28 2.59 -14.87 -30.10
C GLY A 28 4.07 -15.21 -29.91
N ASN A 29 4.85 -14.36 -29.23
CA ASN A 29 6.25 -14.64 -28.90
C ASN A 29 6.33 -15.64 -27.73
N PRO A 30 7.02 -16.79 -27.87
CA PRO A 30 7.10 -17.81 -26.83
C PRO A 30 7.59 -17.30 -25.48
N SER A 31 8.52 -16.33 -25.45
CA SER A 31 9.06 -15.79 -24.20
C SER A 31 8.05 -14.89 -23.47
N THR A 32 7.38 -14.01 -24.19
CA THR A 32 6.31 -13.14 -23.67
C THR A 32 5.11 -13.96 -23.21
N ALA A 33 4.72 -14.99 -23.99
CA ALA A 33 3.65 -15.91 -23.65
C ALA A 33 3.95 -16.70 -22.37
N LEU A 34 5.18 -17.21 -22.23
CA LEU A 34 5.63 -17.93 -21.04
C LEU A 34 5.58 -17.02 -19.81
N HIS A 35 6.11 -15.81 -19.92
CA HIS A 35 6.10 -14.83 -18.82
C HIS A 35 4.67 -14.43 -18.43
N ALA A 36 3.80 -14.14 -19.39
CA ALA A 36 2.39 -13.88 -19.14
C ALA A 36 1.70 -15.07 -18.47
N GLY A 37 1.98 -16.30 -18.92
CA GLY A 37 1.46 -17.53 -18.32
C GLY A 37 1.90 -17.72 -16.87
N ILE A 38 3.17 -17.45 -16.56
CA ILE A 38 3.69 -17.49 -15.19
C ILE A 38 3.00 -16.45 -14.31
N VAL A 39 2.90 -15.20 -14.78
CA VAL A 39 2.26 -14.11 -14.01
C VAL A 39 0.79 -14.44 -13.73
N VAL A 40 0.03 -14.87 -14.74
CA VAL A 40 -1.37 -15.27 -14.58
C VAL A 40 -1.48 -16.47 -13.62
N GLY A 41 -0.59 -17.45 -13.74
CA GLY A 41 -0.52 -18.59 -12.81
C GLY A 41 -0.28 -18.15 -11.36
N LEU A 42 0.62 -17.20 -11.13
CA LEU A 42 0.89 -16.64 -9.81
C LEU A 42 -0.29 -15.81 -9.27
N ILE A 43 -1.01 -15.08 -10.12
CA ILE A 43 -2.24 -14.35 -9.72
C ILE A 43 -3.31 -15.35 -9.30
N CYS A 44 -3.55 -16.39 -10.10
CA CYS A 44 -4.49 -17.47 -9.77
C CYS A 44 -4.09 -18.18 -8.47
N ALA A 45 -2.80 -18.47 -8.27
CA ALA A 45 -2.30 -19.05 -7.03
C ALA A 45 -2.51 -18.12 -5.83
N THR A 46 -2.22 -16.82 -5.98
CA THR A 46 -2.47 -15.79 -4.94
C THR A 46 -3.95 -15.74 -4.57
N ALA A 47 -4.83 -15.72 -5.57
CA ALA A 47 -6.27 -15.73 -5.37
C ALA A 47 -6.74 -17.03 -4.68
N GLY A 48 -6.19 -18.18 -5.07
CA GLY A 48 -6.44 -19.47 -4.44
C GLY A 48 -6.02 -19.49 -2.96
N ILE A 49 -4.87 -18.90 -2.63
CA ILE A 49 -4.40 -18.79 -1.23
C ILE A 49 -5.32 -17.89 -0.40
N ILE A 50 -5.70 -16.72 -0.94
CA ILE A 50 -6.63 -15.81 -0.27
C ILE A 50 -7.96 -16.52 0.00
N TRP A 51 -8.49 -17.23 -1.00
CA TRP A 51 -9.73 -18.00 -0.88
C TRP A 51 -9.60 -19.14 0.14
N TYR A 52 -8.48 -19.87 0.14
CA TYR A 52 -8.18 -20.92 1.12
C TYR A 52 -8.12 -20.37 2.56
N PHE A 53 -7.61 -19.15 2.75
CA PHE A 53 -7.64 -18.47 4.03
C PHE A 53 -9.00 -17.91 4.44
N LYS A 54 -10.03 -18.07 3.60
CA LYS A 54 -11.37 -17.50 3.73
C LYS A 54 -11.39 -15.97 3.63
N GLY A 55 -10.37 -15.38 3.01
CA GLY A 55 -10.37 -13.96 2.67
C GLY A 55 -11.44 -13.69 1.63
N ARG A 56 -12.21 -12.60 1.82
CA ARG A 56 -13.20 -12.12 0.85
C ARG A 56 -12.66 -10.83 0.23
N THR A 57 -13.56 -9.94 -0.15
CA THR A 57 -13.28 -8.74 -0.94
C THR A 57 -12.14 -7.90 -0.36
N TRP A 58 -12.07 -7.73 0.96
CA TRP A 58 -11.04 -6.89 1.59
C TRP A 58 -9.63 -7.44 1.40
N ALA A 59 -9.45 -8.76 1.49
CA ALA A 59 -8.14 -9.38 1.29
C ALA A 59 -7.64 -9.22 -0.16
N PHE A 60 -8.54 -9.36 -1.14
CA PHE A 60 -8.21 -9.11 -2.55
C PHE A 60 -7.84 -7.66 -2.81
N VAL A 61 -8.64 -6.71 -2.29
CA VAL A 61 -8.35 -5.27 -2.41
C VAL A 61 -7.01 -4.94 -1.76
N TYR A 62 -6.74 -5.48 -0.58
CA TYR A 62 -5.49 -5.25 0.15
C TYR A 62 -4.25 -5.73 -0.63
N VAL A 63 -4.29 -6.96 -1.18
CA VAL A 63 -3.17 -7.51 -1.95
C VAL A 63 -2.94 -6.76 -3.26
N ALA A 64 -4.00 -6.26 -3.90
CA ALA A 64 -3.87 -5.47 -5.12
C ALA A 64 -3.37 -4.04 -4.83
N LEU A 65 -3.79 -3.45 -3.70
CA LEU A 65 -3.52 -2.05 -3.39
C LEU A 65 -2.05 -1.80 -3.02
N ILE A 66 -1.39 -2.72 -2.28
CA ILE A 66 0.00 -2.52 -1.85
C ILE A 66 0.97 -2.41 -3.04
N PRO A 67 0.99 -3.34 -4.01
CA PRO A 67 1.83 -3.20 -5.20
C PRO A 67 1.48 -1.97 -6.03
N ALA A 68 0.18 -1.63 -6.16
CA ALA A 68 -0.26 -0.45 -6.89
C ALA A 68 0.26 0.85 -6.26
N LEU A 69 0.21 0.95 -4.94
CA LEU A 69 0.77 2.09 -4.21
C LEU A 69 2.28 2.13 -4.37
N ASN A 70 2.99 1.04 -4.12
CA ASN A 70 4.46 0.99 -4.26
C ASN A 70 4.91 1.34 -5.69
N TRP A 71 4.19 0.87 -6.71
CA TRP A 71 4.42 1.25 -8.11
C TRP A 71 4.23 2.75 -8.34
N SER A 72 3.20 3.34 -7.73
CA SER A 72 2.90 4.77 -7.89
C SER A 72 3.99 5.68 -7.34
N PHE A 73 4.70 5.30 -6.28
CA PHE A 73 5.80 6.11 -5.75
C PHE A 73 7.02 6.17 -6.68
N GLY A 74 7.15 5.21 -7.60
CA GLY A 74 8.19 5.20 -8.64
C GLY A 74 7.76 5.84 -9.96
N ASN A 75 6.46 5.86 -10.28
CA ASN A 75 5.96 6.22 -11.63
C ASN A 75 5.02 7.42 -11.66
N VAL A 76 4.39 7.77 -10.54
CA VAL A 76 3.49 8.92 -10.45
C VAL A 76 4.30 10.12 -9.96
N PRO A 77 4.31 11.25 -10.69
CA PRO A 77 5.01 12.44 -10.26
C PRO A 77 4.40 12.99 -8.97
N ASN A 78 5.26 13.46 -8.07
CA ASN A 78 4.84 14.11 -6.85
C ASN A 78 4.23 15.49 -7.17
N ILE A 79 3.19 15.86 -6.43
CA ILE A 79 2.60 17.19 -6.47
C ILE A 79 3.33 18.05 -5.44
N THR A 80 3.87 19.19 -5.89
CA THR A 80 4.49 20.17 -4.99
C THR A 80 3.41 21.02 -4.34
N LEU A 81 3.13 20.77 -3.06
CA LEU A 81 2.20 21.58 -2.27
C LEU A 81 2.82 22.93 -1.89
N ILE A 82 4.10 22.91 -1.51
CA ILE A 82 4.85 24.11 -1.13
C ILE A 82 6.16 24.07 -1.92
N GLN A 83 6.42 25.12 -2.71
CA GLN A 83 7.68 25.23 -3.42
C GLN A 83 8.84 25.45 -2.43
N PRO A 84 10.05 24.94 -2.74
CA PRO A 84 11.23 25.21 -1.95
C PRO A 84 11.39 26.69 -1.64
N ASN A 85 11.52 27.02 -0.36
CA ASN A 85 11.67 28.39 0.11
C ASN A 85 12.58 28.43 1.36
N THR A 86 12.82 29.61 1.92
CA THR A 86 13.72 29.80 3.07
C THR A 86 13.28 29.07 4.34
N MET A 87 12.01 28.67 4.45
CA MET A 87 11.48 27.89 5.57
C MET A 87 11.40 26.38 5.27
N PHE A 88 11.34 26.00 3.98
CA PHE A 88 11.22 24.63 3.50
C PHE A 88 12.24 24.39 2.38
N GLU A 89 13.45 24.01 2.75
CA GLU A 89 14.59 23.86 1.83
C GLU A 89 14.31 22.92 0.65
N HIS A 90 13.58 21.82 0.89
CA HIS A 90 13.19 20.84 -0.14
C HIS A 90 11.74 20.99 -0.63
N GLY A 91 11.03 22.03 -0.16
CA GLY A 91 9.59 22.18 -0.39
C GLY A 91 8.77 21.08 0.30
N VAL A 92 7.50 20.93 -0.10
CA VAL A 92 6.63 19.83 0.35
C VAL A 92 6.12 19.10 -0.88
N LEU A 93 6.60 17.88 -1.05
CA LEU A 93 6.28 16.99 -2.15
C LEU A 93 5.32 15.91 -1.64
N VAL A 94 4.12 15.87 -2.21
CA VAL A 94 3.12 14.88 -1.81
C VAL A 94 2.74 14.04 -3.00
N ASN A 95 2.85 12.73 -2.82
CA ASN A 95 2.26 11.80 -3.78
C ASN A 95 0.72 11.86 -3.61
N PRO A 96 -0.06 12.04 -4.68
CA PRO A 96 -1.53 12.08 -4.58
C PRO A 96 -2.11 10.84 -3.88
N LEU A 97 -1.43 9.70 -3.97
CA LEU A 97 -1.86 8.44 -3.37
C LEU A 97 -1.40 8.26 -1.92
N THR A 98 -0.69 9.23 -1.33
CA THR A 98 -0.37 9.24 0.10
C THR A 98 -1.62 9.14 0.98
N MET A 99 -2.71 9.81 0.63
CA MET A 99 -3.98 9.67 1.35
C MET A 99 -4.52 8.24 1.30
N VAL A 100 -4.31 7.56 0.17
CA VAL A 100 -4.71 6.16 -0.03
C VAL A 100 -3.83 5.20 0.77
N THR A 101 -2.55 5.53 1.00
CA THR A 101 -1.69 4.72 1.91
C THR A 101 -2.24 4.66 3.33
N GLY A 102 -2.90 5.72 3.82
CA GLY A 102 -3.60 5.73 5.11
C GLY A 102 -4.77 4.74 5.17
N LEU A 103 -5.48 4.56 4.06
CA LEU A 103 -6.56 3.60 3.95
C LEU A 103 -6.06 2.15 3.98
N VAL A 104 -4.78 1.90 3.68
CA VAL A 104 -4.19 0.55 3.73
C VAL A 104 -4.18 0.01 5.16
N PHE A 105 -3.87 0.83 6.16
CA PHE A 105 -3.93 0.39 7.57
C PHE A 105 -5.32 -0.03 7.97
N VAL A 106 -6.32 0.72 7.52
CA VAL A 106 -7.73 0.39 7.78
C VAL A 106 -8.11 -0.91 7.09
N LEU A 107 -7.72 -1.08 5.82
CA LEU A 107 -7.98 -2.30 5.08
C LEU A 107 -7.32 -3.51 5.74
N ARG A 108 -6.11 -3.35 6.25
CA ARG A 108 -5.42 -4.39 7.03
C ARG A 108 -6.25 -4.81 8.24
N ASP A 109 -6.77 -3.87 9.04
CA ASP A 109 -7.60 -4.19 10.20
C ASP A 109 -8.85 -5.00 9.79
N PHE A 110 -9.47 -4.66 8.65
CA PHE A 110 -10.60 -5.43 8.12
C PHE A 110 -10.19 -6.84 7.65
N VAL A 111 -9.04 -6.97 6.97
CA VAL A 111 -8.50 -8.27 6.56
C VAL A 111 -8.15 -9.11 7.79
N GLN A 112 -7.52 -8.52 8.80
CA GLN A 112 -7.17 -9.22 10.04
C GLN A 112 -8.42 -9.74 10.77
N ARG A 113 -9.53 -9.01 10.78
CA ARG A 113 -10.80 -9.52 11.32
C ARG A 113 -11.40 -10.65 10.49
N GLU A 114 -11.16 -10.64 9.18
CA GLU A 114 -11.69 -11.65 8.27
C GLU A 114 -10.91 -12.97 8.33
N ILE A 115 -9.58 -12.92 8.37
CA ILE A 115 -8.70 -14.11 8.29
C ILE A 115 -7.78 -14.31 9.49
N GLY A 116 -7.83 -13.45 10.50
CA GLY A 116 -6.97 -13.48 11.69
C GLY A 116 -5.50 -13.22 11.35
N HIS A 117 -4.61 -13.91 12.07
CA HIS A 117 -3.15 -13.84 11.89
C HIS A 117 -2.65 -14.26 10.49
N LYS A 118 -3.52 -14.88 9.67
CA LYS A 118 -3.20 -15.20 8.27
C LYS A 118 -3.00 -13.95 7.40
N VAL A 119 -3.37 -12.77 7.92
CA VAL A 119 -3.04 -11.46 7.30
C VAL A 119 -1.56 -11.32 7.00
N LEU A 120 -0.67 -11.89 7.83
CA LEU A 120 0.78 -11.89 7.60
C LEU A 120 1.16 -12.58 6.28
N ALA A 121 0.53 -13.71 5.98
CA ALA A 121 0.79 -14.44 4.74
C ALA A 121 0.23 -13.69 3.51
N VAL A 122 -0.96 -13.09 3.64
CA VAL A 122 -1.56 -12.26 2.58
C VAL A 122 -0.72 -11.01 2.32
N MET A 123 -0.20 -10.39 3.37
CA MET A 123 0.74 -9.27 3.29
C MET A 123 2.06 -9.67 2.64
N ALA A 124 2.62 -10.84 2.98
CA ALA A 124 3.82 -11.36 2.34
C ALA A 124 3.62 -11.55 0.82
N LEU A 125 2.46 -12.04 0.40
CA LEU A 125 2.10 -12.12 -1.02
C LEU A 125 2.03 -10.73 -1.67
N ALA A 126 1.43 -9.75 -1.00
CA ALA A 126 1.36 -8.38 -1.49
C ALA A 126 2.74 -7.72 -1.62
N ILE A 127 3.65 -7.98 -0.69
CA ILE A 127 5.05 -7.52 -0.77
C ILE A 127 5.78 -8.25 -1.90
N ALA A 128 5.57 -9.55 -2.08
CA ALA A 128 6.13 -10.31 -3.20
C ALA A 128 5.71 -9.72 -4.55
N TRP A 129 4.43 -9.36 -4.71
CA TRP A 129 3.96 -8.63 -5.88
C TRP A 129 4.57 -7.23 -6.01
N SER A 130 4.85 -6.57 -4.89
CA SER A 130 5.54 -5.26 -4.91
C SER A 130 6.95 -5.36 -5.48
N PHE A 131 7.70 -6.45 -5.24
CA PHE A 131 9.00 -6.66 -5.89
C PHE A 131 8.88 -6.78 -7.41
N TYR A 132 7.77 -7.31 -7.91
CA TYR A 132 7.53 -7.45 -9.34
C TYR A 132 7.23 -6.09 -10.00
N TYR A 133 6.32 -5.31 -9.41
CA TYR A 133 5.82 -4.05 -9.96
C TYR A 133 6.62 -2.79 -9.59
N SER A 134 7.30 -2.78 -8.45
CA SER A 134 7.95 -1.58 -7.91
C SER A 134 9.45 -1.78 -7.69
N TRP A 135 10.13 -0.75 -7.21
CA TRP A 135 11.55 -0.82 -6.87
C TRP A 135 11.77 -1.70 -5.63
N PRO A 136 12.77 -2.62 -5.62
CA PRO A 136 12.99 -3.53 -4.50
C PRO A 136 13.15 -2.83 -3.15
N VAL A 137 13.79 -1.66 -3.13
CA VAL A 137 13.99 -0.85 -1.92
C VAL A 137 12.66 -0.39 -1.33
N ILE A 138 11.71 0.05 -2.17
CA ILE A 138 10.36 0.44 -1.72
C ILE A 138 9.60 -0.78 -1.21
N ALA A 139 9.68 -1.91 -1.91
CA ALA A 139 9.01 -3.14 -1.46
C ALA A 139 9.51 -3.62 -0.10
N ILE A 140 10.83 -3.55 0.15
CA ILE A 140 11.44 -3.88 1.45
C ILE A 140 10.98 -2.88 2.52
N ALA A 141 11.04 -1.58 2.22
CA ALA A 141 10.62 -0.54 3.16
C ALA A 141 9.15 -0.71 3.57
N SER A 142 8.25 -0.89 2.61
CA SER A 142 6.84 -1.17 2.88
C SER A 142 6.66 -2.45 3.69
N GLY A 143 7.42 -3.52 3.40
CA GLY A 143 7.35 -4.76 4.16
C GLY A 143 7.76 -4.61 5.63
N ILE A 144 8.84 -3.87 5.90
CA ILE A 144 9.28 -3.55 7.26
C ILE A 144 8.25 -2.66 7.96
N ALA A 145 7.77 -1.63 7.27
CA ALA A 145 6.81 -0.67 7.80
C ALA A 145 5.49 -1.36 8.20
N PHE A 146 5.01 -2.29 7.37
CA PHE A 146 3.84 -3.11 7.70
C PHE A 146 4.11 -4.09 8.85
N ALA A 147 5.26 -4.75 8.89
CA ALA A 147 5.59 -5.68 9.97
C ALA A 147 5.63 -4.97 11.34
N ILE A 148 6.20 -3.77 11.39
CA ILE A 148 6.20 -2.95 12.61
C ILE A 148 4.78 -2.51 12.97
N SER A 149 4.00 -2.08 11.97
CA SER A 149 2.62 -1.66 12.19
C SER A 149 1.74 -2.80 12.69
N GLU A 150 1.93 -4.03 12.20
CA GLU A 150 1.22 -5.22 12.71
C GLU A 150 1.61 -5.53 14.15
N THR A 151 2.88 -5.33 14.51
CA THR A 151 3.36 -5.52 15.88
C THR A 151 2.73 -4.49 16.82
N ALA A 152 2.61 -3.23 16.38
CA ALA A 152 1.94 -2.17 17.12
C ALA A 152 0.46 -2.51 17.34
N ASP A 153 -0.24 -2.98 16.31
CA ASP A 153 -1.61 -3.45 16.40
C ASP A 153 -1.76 -4.60 17.38
N TRP A 154 -0.97 -5.66 17.22
CA TRP A 154 -1.00 -6.80 18.12
C TRP A 154 -0.82 -6.39 19.57
N MET A 155 0.10 -5.44 19.83
CA MET A 155 0.33 -4.88 21.16
C MET A 155 -0.91 -4.13 21.68
N ILE A 156 -1.51 -3.24 20.89
CA ILE A 156 -2.72 -2.51 21.29
C ILE A 156 -3.90 -3.45 21.52
N TYR A 157 -4.15 -4.41 20.62
CA TYR A 157 -5.28 -5.33 20.74
C TYR A 157 -5.11 -6.34 21.90
N THR A 158 -3.87 -6.71 22.23
CA THR A 158 -3.59 -7.63 23.35
C THR A 158 -3.70 -6.92 24.71
N PHE A 159 -3.18 -5.70 24.82
CA PHE A 159 -3.06 -5.02 26.12
C PHE A 159 -4.19 -4.03 26.42
N THR A 160 -4.99 -3.62 25.42
CA THR A 160 -6.07 -2.64 25.65
C THR A 160 -7.47 -3.22 25.50
N LYS A 161 -8.38 -2.79 26.39
CA LYS A 161 -9.81 -3.21 26.40
C LYS A 161 -10.75 -2.11 25.89
N TYR A 162 -10.26 -1.21 25.04
CA TYR A 162 -11.07 -0.11 24.50
C TYR A 162 -12.12 -0.59 23.48
N ARG A 163 -13.04 0.30 23.09
CA ARG A 163 -13.98 0.06 21.97
C ARG A 163 -13.22 -0.10 20.66
N LEU A 164 -13.82 -0.80 19.71
CA LEU A 164 -13.23 -1.11 18.40
C LEU A 164 -12.78 0.16 17.66
N SER A 165 -13.65 1.18 17.63
CA SER A 165 -13.35 2.48 17.03
C SER A 165 -12.12 3.16 17.64
N THR A 166 -11.97 3.10 18.96
CA THR A 166 -10.83 3.68 19.70
C THR A 166 -9.55 2.88 19.47
N ARG A 167 -9.63 1.55 19.38
CA ARG A 167 -8.46 0.71 19.09
C ARG A 167 -7.88 1.03 17.72
N ILE A 168 -8.72 1.10 16.69
CA ILE A 168 -8.28 1.46 15.32
C ILE A 168 -7.55 2.81 15.32
N LEU A 169 -8.11 3.81 16.00
CA LEU A 169 -7.52 5.14 16.05
C LEU A 169 -6.18 5.14 16.79
N LEU A 170 -6.10 4.46 17.95
CA LEU A 170 -4.89 4.38 18.76
C LEU A 170 -3.79 3.60 18.04
N SER A 171 -4.16 2.50 17.38
CA SER A 171 -3.25 1.69 16.56
C SER A 171 -2.69 2.51 15.42
N SER A 172 -3.56 3.19 14.68
CA SER A 172 -3.16 4.06 13.58
C SER A 172 -2.29 5.23 14.05
N ALA A 173 -2.58 5.79 15.22
CA ALA A 173 -1.78 6.88 15.80
C ALA A 173 -0.34 6.48 16.14
N LEU A 174 -0.12 5.22 16.54
CA LEU A 174 1.22 4.69 16.79
C LEU A 174 1.90 4.18 15.50
N ALA A 175 1.15 3.47 14.66
CA ALA A 175 1.65 2.86 13.44
C ALA A 175 1.99 3.90 12.37
N ALA A 176 1.15 4.93 12.16
CA ALA A 176 1.32 5.88 11.07
C ALA A 176 2.64 6.66 11.12
N PRO A 177 3.11 7.19 12.26
CA PRO A 177 4.43 7.84 12.35
C PRO A 177 5.59 6.88 12.05
N ILE A 178 5.52 5.65 12.56
CA ILE A 178 6.60 4.67 12.41
C ILE A 178 6.67 4.19 10.96
N ASP A 179 5.53 3.80 10.40
CA ASP A 179 5.42 3.38 9.01
C ASP A 179 5.86 4.48 8.04
N THR A 180 5.39 5.71 8.26
CA THR A 180 5.77 6.86 7.42
C THR A 180 7.27 7.11 7.45
N THR A 181 7.91 6.93 8.60
CA THR A 181 9.36 7.06 8.73
C THR A 181 10.08 6.03 7.86
N VAL A 182 9.75 4.75 8.03
CA VAL A 182 10.38 3.65 7.28
C VAL A 182 10.10 3.77 5.79
N PHE A 183 8.86 4.11 5.43
CA PHE A 183 8.42 4.23 4.04
C PHE A 183 9.09 5.41 3.33
N LEU A 184 9.05 6.61 3.89
CA LEU A 184 9.67 7.79 3.28
C LEU A 184 11.18 7.63 3.19
N TYR A 185 11.82 7.06 4.21
CA TYR A 185 13.24 6.75 4.15
C TYR A 185 13.56 5.78 3.01
N GLY A 186 12.76 4.73 2.85
CA GLY A 186 12.90 3.78 1.74
C GLY A 186 12.69 4.43 0.37
N ALA A 187 11.69 5.29 0.23
CA ALA A 187 11.40 6.02 -1.01
C ALA A 187 12.52 7.00 -1.37
N ASP A 188 13.04 7.75 -0.39
CA ASP A 188 14.18 8.65 -0.54
C ASP A 188 15.41 7.88 -0.99
N LEU A 189 15.77 6.81 -0.26
CA LEU A 189 16.90 5.95 -0.59
C LEU A 189 16.77 5.37 -2.00
N ALA A 190 15.58 4.93 -2.39
CA ALA A 190 15.37 4.34 -3.70
C ALA A 190 15.57 5.36 -4.84
N LYS A 191 15.14 6.62 -4.65
CA LYS A 191 15.36 7.70 -5.63
C LYS A 191 16.82 8.15 -5.69
N VAL A 192 17.50 8.17 -4.56
CA VAL A 192 18.96 8.43 -4.48
C VAL A 192 19.73 7.34 -5.22
N MET A 193 19.40 6.06 -4.96
CA MET A 193 20.04 4.92 -5.65
C MET A 193 19.78 4.91 -7.16
N ALA A 194 18.62 5.40 -7.59
CA ALA A 194 18.29 5.57 -9.00
C ALA A 194 18.97 6.79 -9.65
N GLY A 195 19.63 7.65 -8.85
CA GLY A 195 20.27 8.88 -9.33
C GLY A 195 19.29 9.97 -9.76
N ILE A 196 18.05 9.92 -9.29
CA ILE A 196 16.96 10.83 -9.71
C ILE A 196 16.74 11.95 -8.69
N ALA A 197 17.14 11.76 -7.43
CA ALA A 197 16.94 12.75 -6.38
C ALA A 197 18.12 12.80 -5.40
N GLU A 198 18.25 13.93 -4.70
CA GLU A 198 19.23 14.12 -3.63
C GLU A 198 18.71 13.54 -2.30
N PRO A 199 19.61 13.12 -1.39
CA PRO A 199 19.22 12.64 -0.07
C PRO A 199 18.42 13.69 0.70
N GLY A 200 17.30 13.28 1.30
CA GLY A 200 16.42 14.17 2.07
C GLY A 200 15.35 14.90 1.24
N SER A 201 15.35 14.71 -0.09
CA SER A 201 14.32 15.27 -0.98
C SER A 201 12.91 14.77 -0.63
N GLU A 202 12.75 13.48 -0.32
CA GLU A 202 11.48 12.90 0.10
C GLU A 202 11.38 12.80 1.62
N PHE A 203 12.48 12.41 2.28
CA PHE A 203 12.51 12.21 3.73
C PHE A 203 13.02 13.46 4.47
N HIS A 204 12.10 14.35 4.80
CA HIS A 204 12.34 15.51 5.67
C HIS A 204 11.09 15.81 6.51
N ALA A 205 11.25 16.65 7.53
CA ALA A 205 10.21 16.85 8.56
C ALA A 205 8.86 17.31 8.00
N ALA A 206 8.85 18.21 7.00
CA ALA A 206 7.61 18.73 6.42
C ALA A 206 6.82 17.64 5.69
N ASN A 207 7.45 16.90 4.77
CA ASN A 207 6.84 15.73 4.13
C ASN A 207 6.37 14.69 5.15
N TRP A 208 7.20 14.39 6.16
CA TRP A 208 6.86 13.45 7.21
C TRP A 208 5.57 13.86 7.94
N VAL A 209 5.46 15.13 8.36
CA VAL A 209 4.24 15.64 9.03
C VAL A 209 3.02 15.52 8.12
N VAL A 210 3.14 15.91 6.85
CA VAL A 210 2.00 15.86 5.91
C VAL A 210 1.55 14.44 5.65
N PHE A 211 2.47 13.49 5.50
CA PHE A 211 2.15 12.08 5.34
C PHE A 211 1.48 11.49 6.58
N VAL A 212 1.98 11.80 7.78
CA VAL A 212 1.36 11.36 9.04
C VAL A 212 -0.04 11.93 9.17
N ILE A 213 -0.24 13.23 8.90
CA ILE A 213 -1.57 13.86 8.93
C ILE A 213 -2.51 13.19 7.92
N GLY A 214 -2.05 12.98 6.68
CA GLY A 214 -2.87 12.35 5.64
C GLY A 214 -3.34 10.94 6.03
N LYS A 215 -2.44 10.15 6.62
CA LYS A 215 -2.77 8.82 7.15
C LYS A 215 -3.75 8.89 8.33
N MET A 216 -3.53 9.84 9.25
CA MET A 216 -4.40 10.03 10.40
C MET A 216 -5.80 10.51 10.03
N VAL A 217 -5.96 11.33 8.98
CA VAL A 217 -7.28 11.71 8.46
C VAL A 217 -8.07 10.47 8.04
N GLY A 218 -7.44 9.54 7.32
CA GLY A 218 -8.06 8.26 6.95
C GLY A 218 -8.48 7.43 8.17
N ALA A 219 -7.60 7.31 9.17
CA ALA A 219 -7.87 6.60 10.41
C ALA A 219 -9.03 7.22 11.22
N VAL A 220 -9.07 8.55 11.32
CA VAL A 220 -10.14 9.29 12.02
C VAL A 220 -11.48 9.09 11.32
N LEU A 221 -11.54 9.23 9.98
CA LEU A 221 -12.77 9.04 9.21
C LEU A 221 -13.35 7.64 9.41
N VAL A 222 -12.48 6.62 9.37
CA VAL A 222 -12.91 5.22 9.53
C VAL A 222 -13.32 4.94 10.97
N SER A 223 -12.55 5.42 11.94
CA SER A 223 -12.91 5.32 13.36
C SER A 223 -14.29 5.95 13.61
N TRP A 224 -14.55 7.11 13.02
CA TRP A 224 -15.84 7.79 13.10
C TRP A 224 -16.98 7.00 12.43
N MET A 225 -16.77 6.47 11.23
CA MET A 225 -17.75 5.61 10.55
C MET A 225 -18.10 4.36 11.34
N ILE A 226 -17.09 3.71 11.94
CA ILE A 226 -17.31 2.51 12.77
C ILE A 226 -18.03 2.88 14.06
N ARG A 227 -17.66 3.99 14.70
CA ARG A 227 -18.34 4.49 15.89
C ARG A 227 -19.82 4.77 15.62
N MET A 228 -20.16 5.33 14.47
CA MET A 228 -21.56 5.50 14.08
C MET A 228 -22.32 4.18 13.96
N ARG A 229 -21.67 3.10 13.53
CA ARG A 229 -22.29 1.77 13.44
C ARG A 229 -22.38 1.09 14.81
N GLU A 230 -21.38 1.28 15.67
CA GLU A 230 -21.42 0.86 17.08
C GLU A 230 -22.59 1.52 17.81
N ASP A 231 -22.76 2.83 17.64
CA ASP A 231 -23.84 3.61 18.27
C ASP A 231 -25.24 3.21 17.75
N ARG A 232 -25.32 2.66 16.52
CA ARG A 232 -26.55 2.09 15.94
C ARG A 232 -26.81 0.64 16.36
N GLY A 233 -25.89 -0.01 17.07
CA GLY A 233 -25.98 -1.43 17.44
C GLY A 233 -25.76 -2.40 16.27
N GLU A 234 -25.29 -1.93 15.12
CA GLU A 234 -25.01 -2.75 13.93
C GLU A 234 -23.70 -3.54 14.08
N VAL A 235 -22.79 -3.06 14.94
CA VAL A 235 -21.48 -3.65 15.21
C VAL A 235 -21.28 -3.74 16.72
N ASP A 236 -20.89 -4.91 17.22
CA ASP A 236 -20.56 -5.06 18.65
C ASP A 236 -19.32 -4.21 18.99
N PRO A 237 -19.43 -3.23 19.92
CA PRO A 237 -18.31 -2.40 20.35
C PRO A 237 -17.16 -3.19 20.98
N LYS A 238 -17.40 -4.46 21.34
CA LYS A 238 -16.44 -5.40 21.92
C LYS A 238 -16.03 -6.53 20.96
N ALA A 239 -16.46 -6.49 19.70
CA ALA A 239 -16.03 -7.48 18.70
C ALA A 239 -14.49 -7.54 18.65
N LEU A 240 -13.95 -8.75 18.82
CA LEU A 240 -12.53 -9.07 18.71
C LEU A 240 -12.10 -9.11 17.24
#